data_AF-A0A2H0PKE4-F1
#
_entry.id   AF-A0A2H0PKE4-F1
#
_cell.length_a   1.000
_cell.length_b   1.000
_cell.length_c   1.000
_cell.angle_alpha   90.00
_cell.angle_beta   90.00
_cell.angle_gamma   90.00
#
_symmetry.space_group_name_H-M   'P 1'
#
loop_
_entity.id
_entity.type
_entity.pdbx_description
1 polymer ?
#
loop_
_entity_poly.entity_id
_entity_poly.type
_entity_poly.pdbx_seq_one_letter_code
_entity_poly.pdbx_strand_id
1 'polypeptide(L)'
;MSELKMFDFVMIVMIWELILFLSLVIMNACLRGLCEILSRAPGLDLMTALIVVLPWVAGIIFKNWLGLGLSVLGQALALTVFAVSHTFYHQLRFKNQGSRIRKTLSHVVGPIRFICGVSSTALAIPCFLVLRVGQLTVYPLLGFFLKFPPYKQGEWIRISRQKFEGLVGLDLMACLYCEWAAGVYALGGEMVRNNESFWCPIRFYNQKHCENCKIDFPDLKEWIPIDGSMAEVESLLKKKYPKDTKGFNSWYGHSDRKD
;
A
#
# COMPACT_ATOMS: atom_id res chain seq x y z
N MET A 1 -9.68 -11.94 34.95
CA MET A 1 -10.65 -11.65 33.87
C MET A 1 -10.82 -12.94 33.09
N SER A 2 -12.03 -13.50 33.00
CA SER A 2 -12.24 -14.88 32.52
C SER A 2 -11.80 -15.06 31.06
N GLU A 3 -11.18 -16.20 30.75
CA GLU A 3 -10.76 -16.62 29.40
C GLU A 3 -11.90 -16.49 28.38
N LEU A 4 -13.14 -16.71 28.84
CA LEU A 4 -14.37 -16.53 28.06
C LEU A 4 -14.45 -15.14 27.39
N LYS A 5 -14.07 -14.07 28.09
CA LYS A 5 -14.12 -12.70 27.54
C LYS A 5 -13.06 -12.42 26.46
N MET A 6 -11.97 -13.20 26.41
CA MET A 6 -10.96 -13.07 25.35
C MET A 6 -11.40 -13.79 24.09
N PHE A 7 -11.93 -15.01 24.25
CA PHE A 7 -12.50 -15.79 23.15
C PHE A 7 -13.63 -15.02 22.45
N ASP A 8 -14.56 -14.47 23.23
CA ASP A 8 -15.68 -13.69 22.70
C ASP A 8 -15.20 -12.52 21.83
N PHE A 9 -14.14 -11.82 22.26
CA PHE A 9 -13.59 -10.69 21.51
C PHE A 9 -12.96 -11.13 20.17
N VAL A 10 -12.16 -12.20 20.17
CA VAL A 10 -11.60 -12.77 18.93
C VAL A 10 -12.72 -13.19 17.97
N MET A 11 -13.77 -13.83 18.49
CA MET A 11 -14.92 -14.26 17.68
C MET A 11 -15.68 -13.07 17.10
N ILE A 12 -15.88 -11.99 17.86
CA ILE A 12 -16.53 -10.76 17.37
C ILE A 12 -15.74 -10.17 16.21
N VAL A 13 -14.42 -9.99 16.37
CA VAL A 13 -13.57 -9.46 15.29
C VAL A 13 -13.61 -10.39 14.07
N MET A 14 -13.51 -11.70 14.29
CA MET A 14 -13.55 -12.67 13.20
C MET A 14 -14.87 -12.62 12.43
N ILE A 15 -16.01 -12.59 13.12
CA ILE A 15 -17.34 -12.54 12.51
C ILE A 15 -17.54 -11.22 11.75
N TRP A 16 -17.14 -10.10 12.35
CA TRP A 16 -17.17 -8.78 11.71
C TRP A 16 -16.44 -8.79 10.36
N GLU A 17 -15.20 -9.28 10.34
CA GLU A 17 -14.40 -9.35 9.11
C GLU A 17 -15.01 -10.27 8.07
N LEU A 18 -15.52 -11.43 8.48
CA LEU A 18 -16.20 -12.35 7.56
C LEU A 18 -17.44 -11.70 6.93
N ILE A 19 -18.23 -10.95 7.71
CA ILE A 19 -19.37 -10.20 7.20
C ILE A 19 -18.91 -9.16 6.17
N LEU A 20 -17.83 -8.41 6.45
CA LEU A 20 -17.28 -7.43 5.51
C LEU A 20 -16.81 -8.08 4.21
N PHE A 21 -16.03 -9.17 4.29
CA PHE A 21 -15.55 -9.87 3.09
C PHE A 21 -16.71 -10.44 2.26
N LEU A 22 -17.70 -11.07 2.89
CA LEU A 22 -18.87 -11.59 2.20
C LEU A 22 -19.70 -10.47 1.58
N SER A 23 -19.86 -9.35 2.29
CA SER A 23 -20.55 -8.17 1.79
C SER A 23 -19.85 -7.62 0.54
N LEU A 24 -18.53 -7.55 0.52
CA LEU A 24 -17.76 -7.12 -0.66
C LEU A 24 -17.94 -8.07 -1.85
N VAL A 25 -17.97 -9.39 -1.61
CA VAL A 25 -18.25 -10.37 -2.68
C VAL A 25 -19.65 -10.19 -3.25
N ILE A 26 -20.66 -10.01 -2.40
CA ILE A 26 -22.06 -9.79 -2.82
C ILE A 26 -22.19 -8.44 -3.54
N MET A 27 -21.59 -7.38 -3.01
CA MET A 27 -21.57 -6.05 -3.62
C MET A 27 -20.90 -6.08 -4.98
N ASN A 28 -19.85 -6.88 -5.19
CA ASN A 28 -19.25 -6.99 -6.51
C ASN A 28 -20.21 -7.61 -7.54
N ALA A 29 -21.10 -8.50 -7.11
CA ALA A 29 -22.13 -9.07 -7.96
C ALA A 29 -23.27 -8.07 -8.27
N CYS A 30 -23.67 -7.24 -7.29
CA CYS A 30 -24.87 -6.40 -7.38
C CYS A 30 -24.60 -4.91 -7.66
N LEU A 31 -23.44 -4.39 -7.27
CA LEU A 31 -23.11 -2.95 -7.17
C LEU A 31 -21.69 -2.65 -7.68
N ARG A 32 -21.39 -3.08 -8.91
CA ARG A 32 -20.06 -2.93 -9.53
C ARG A 32 -19.48 -1.51 -9.48
N GLY A 33 -20.32 -0.48 -9.64
CA GLY A 33 -19.89 0.92 -9.57
C GLY A 33 -19.35 1.31 -8.20
N LEU A 34 -19.99 0.85 -7.11
CA LEU A 34 -19.51 1.09 -5.75
C LEU A 34 -18.22 0.32 -5.48
N CYS A 35 -18.10 -0.92 -5.96
CA CYS A 35 -16.84 -1.67 -5.87
C CYS A 35 -15.68 -0.99 -6.60
N GLU A 36 -15.92 -0.35 -7.74
CA GLU A 36 -14.87 0.42 -8.45
C GLU A 36 -14.45 1.69 -7.68
N ILE A 37 -15.35 2.30 -6.93
CA ILE A 37 -15.02 3.43 -6.04
C ILE A 37 -14.19 2.93 -4.86
N LEU A 38 -14.61 1.83 -4.23
CA LEU A 38 -13.94 1.23 -3.08
C LEU A 38 -12.61 0.54 -3.42
N SER A 39 -12.35 0.26 -4.70
CA SER A 39 -11.11 -0.35 -5.15
C SER A 39 -9.96 0.63 -5.40
N ARG A 40 -10.18 1.94 -5.22
CA ARG A 40 -9.16 2.98 -5.42
C ARG A 40 -9.20 4.02 -4.31
N ALA A 41 -8.07 4.66 -4.01
CA ALA A 41 -8.04 5.75 -3.04
C ALA A 41 -8.95 6.93 -3.49
N PRO A 42 -9.73 7.56 -2.58
CA PRO A 42 -9.75 7.32 -1.12
C PRO A 42 -10.71 6.21 -0.66
N GLY A 43 -11.55 5.65 -1.53
CA GLY A 43 -12.49 4.59 -1.15
C GLY A 43 -11.80 3.34 -0.60
N LEU A 44 -10.65 2.99 -1.16
CA LEU A 44 -9.82 1.90 -0.65
C LEU A 44 -9.24 2.20 0.74
N ASP A 45 -8.90 3.46 1.02
CA ASP A 45 -8.40 3.86 2.35
C ASP A 45 -9.49 3.66 3.42
N LEU A 46 -10.76 3.95 3.09
CA LEU A 46 -11.89 3.66 3.97
C LEU A 46 -12.04 2.15 4.22
N MET A 47 -11.90 1.32 3.19
CA MET A 47 -11.97 -0.14 3.35
C MET A 47 -10.83 -0.67 4.22
N THR A 48 -9.60 -0.21 3.98
CA THR A 48 -8.45 -0.55 4.83
C THR A 48 -8.65 -0.07 6.27
N ALA A 49 -9.23 1.12 6.47
CA ALA A 49 -9.54 1.61 7.80
C ALA A 49 -10.56 0.72 8.52
N LEU A 50 -11.62 0.28 7.84
CA LEU A 50 -12.67 -0.57 8.44
C LEU A 50 -12.20 -2.00 8.72
N ILE A 51 -11.42 -2.59 7.82
CA ILE A 51 -10.96 -4.00 7.89
C ILE A 51 -9.72 -4.14 8.76
N VAL A 52 -8.79 -3.18 8.72
CA VAL A 52 -7.49 -3.31 9.38
C VAL A 52 -7.42 -2.43 10.62
N VAL A 53 -7.58 -1.12 10.45
CA VAL A 53 -7.26 -0.13 11.50
C VAL A 53 -8.30 -0.11 12.61
N LEU A 54 -9.59 -0.17 12.28
CA LEU A 54 -10.68 -0.06 13.24
C LEU A 54 -10.66 -1.20 14.27
N PRO A 55 -10.51 -2.48 13.91
CA PRO A 55 -10.36 -3.55 14.89
C PRO A 55 -9.13 -3.38 15.78
N TRP A 56 -8.01 -2.86 15.25
CA TRP A 56 -6.80 -2.61 16.03
C TRP A 56 -7.01 -1.51 17.06
N VAL A 57 -7.55 -0.37 16.64
CA VAL A 57 -7.86 0.76 17.52
C VAL A 57 -8.89 0.37 18.57
N ALA A 58 -9.98 -0.31 18.18
CA ALA A 58 -10.97 -0.82 19.11
C ALA A 58 -10.34 -1.79 20.13
N GLY A 59 -9.50 -2.72 19.67
CA GLY A 59 -8.75 -3.63 20.54
C GLY A 59 -7.90 -2.87 21.57
N ILE A 60 -7.13 -1.87 21.12
CA ILE A 60 -6.32 -1.02 22.01
C ILE A 60 -7.20 -0.30 23.04
N ILE A 61 -8.31 0.32 22.62
CA ILE A 61 -9.20 1.06 23.52
C ILE A 61 -9.82 0.14 24.58
N PHE A 62 -10.27 -1.06 24.20
CA PHE A 62 -11.00 -1.95 25.12
C PHE A 62 -10.08 -2.83 25.99
N LYS A 63 -8.87 -3.17 25.51
CA LYS A 63 -7.99 -4.18 26.12
C LYS A 63 -6.50 -3.86 26.01
N ASN A 64 -6.10 -2.62 25.69
CA ASN A 64 -4.71 -2.21 25.49
C ASN A 64 -3.99 -3.09 24.45
N TRP A 65 -2.67 -3.31 24.62
CA TRP A 65 -1.86 -4.15 23.74
C TRP A 65 -2.36 -5.59 23.60
N LEU A 66 -2.99 -6.16 24.64
CA LEU A 66 -3.61 -7.48 24.54
C LEU A 66 -4.76 -7.46 23.52
N GLY A 67 -5.58 -6.40 23.53
CA GLY A 67 -6.64 -6.24 22.55
C GLY A 67 -6.16 -6.13 21.12
N LEU A 68 -5.05 -5.41 20.88
CA LEU A 68 -4.41 -5.37 19.57
C LEU A 68 -4.04 -6.79 19.11
N GLY A 69 -3.39 -7.58 19.97
CA GLY A 69 -3.01 -8.95 19.66
C GLY A 69 -4.22 -9.84 19.35
N LEU A 70 -5.31 -9.72 20.13
CA LEU A 70 -6.55 -10.46 19.87
C LEU A 70 -7.24 -10.02 18.57
N SER A 71 -7.21 -8.73 18.23
CA SER A 71 -7.75 -8.23 16.95
C SER A 71 -6.98 -8.79 15.76
N VAL A 72 -5.63 -8.78 15.83
CA VAL A 72 -4.77 -9.37 14.79
C VAL A 72 -5.04 -10.87 14.64
N LEU A 73 -5.21 -11.60 15.76
CA LEU A 73 -5.56 -13.02 15.73
C LEU A 73 -6.92 -13.26 15.07
N GLY A 74 -7.96 -12.49 15.46
CA GLY A 74 -9.29 -12.59 14.87
C GLY A 74 -9.31 -12.33 13.37
N GLN A 75 -8.57 -11.32 12.91
CA GLN A 75 -8.39 -11.03 11.49
C GLN A 75 -7.66 -12.15 10.75
N ALA A 76 -6.58 -12.70 11.32
CA ALA A 76 -5.85 -13.81 10.72
C ALA A 76 -6.73 -15.07 10.55
N LEU A 77 -7.57 -15.37 11.54
CA LEU A 77 -8.55 -16.46 11.47
C LEU A 77 -9.63 -16.18 10.42
N ALA A 78 -10.20 -14.98 10.40
CA ALA A 78 -11.19 -14.58 9.39
C ALA A 78 -10.63 -14.69 7.97
N LEU A 79 -9.42 -14.20 7.74
CA LEU A 79 -8.73 -14.28 6.46
C LEU A 79 -8.51 -15.73 6.02
N THR A 80 -8.12 -16.60 6.96
CA THR A 80 -7.92 -18.04 6.70
C THR A 80 -9.23 -18.72 6.32
N VAL A 81 -10.29 -18.50 7.11
CA VAL A 81 -11.63 -19.04 6.86
C VAL A 81 -12.14 -18.54 5.51
N PHE A 82 -12.03 -17.24 5.22
CA PHE A 82 -12.42 -16.67 3.94
C PHE A 82 -11.64 -17.29 2.79
N ALA A 83 -10.31 -17.39 2.89
CA ALA A 83 -9.46 -17.92 1.82
C ALA A 83 -9.78 -19.40 1.49
N VAL A 84 -10.05 -20.21 2.50
CA VAL A 84 -10.44 -21.63 2.35
C VAL A 84 -11.85 -21.72 1.76
N SER A 85 -12.83 -21.02 2.33
CA SER A 85 -14.22 -21.02 1.85
C SER A 85 -14.33 -20.51 0.41
N HIS A 86 -13.63 -19.44 0.07
CA HIS A 86 -13.59 -18.90 -1.29
C HIS A 86 -12.96 -19.88 -2.27
N THR A 87 -11.89 -20.57 -1.86
CA THR A 87 -11.26 -21.63 -2.67
C THR A 87 -12.22 -22.77 -2.92
N PHE A 88 -12.91 -23.24 -1.87
CA PHE A 88 -13.85 -24.35 -1.92
C PHE A 88 -15.07 -24.01 -2.78
N TYR A 89 -15.67 -22.83 -2.60
CA TYR A 89 -16.79 -22.35 -3.42
C TYR A 89 -16.44 -22.35 -4.91
N HIS A 90 -15.27 -21.82 -5.26
CA HIS A 90 -14.80 -21.83 -6.65
C HIS A 90 -14.47 -23.24 -7.17
N GLN A 91 -14.07 -24.18 -6.32
CA GLN A 91 -13.86 -25.58 -6.72
C GLN A 91 -15.19 -26.27 -7.07
N LEU A 92 -16.24 -25.98 -6.31
CA LEU A 92 -17.57 -26.54 -6.57
C LEU A 92 -18.20 -25.95 -7.83
N ARG A 93 -18.02 -24.64 -8.08
CA ARG A 93 -18.62 -23.94 -9.22
C ARG A 93 -17.85 -24.09 -10.53
N PHE A 94 -16.53 -24.15 -10.48
CA PHE A 94 -15.67 -24.14 -11.67
C PHE A 94 -14.77 -25.38 -11.66
N LYS A 95 -15.19 -26.43 -12.39
CA LYS A 95 -14.55 -27.77 -12.42
C LYS A 95 -13.09 -27.77 -12.89
N ASN A 96 -12.68 -26.81 -13.72
CA ASN A 96 -11.32 -26.71 -14.24
C ASN A 96 -10.59 -25.54 -13.58
N GLN A 97 -9.84 -25.83 -12.53
CA GLN A 97 -8.97 -24.84 -11.93
C GLN A 97 -7.58 -25.01 -12.54
N GLY A 98 -7.23 -24.08 -13.42
CA GLY A 98 -5.89 -24.00 -14.01
C GLY A 98 -4.78 -23.85 -12.96
N SER A 99 -3.59 -23.51 -13.43
CA SER A 99 -2.41 -23.32 -12.60
C SER A 99 -2.65 -22.29 -11.48
N ARG A 100 -2.18 -22.60 -10.26
CA ARG A 100 -2.30 -21.72 -9.09
C ARG A 100 -0.93 -21.30 -8.58
N ILE A 101 -0.79 -20.03 -8.22
CA ILE A 101 0.46 -19.46 -7.69
C ILE A 101 0.89 -20.21 -6.44
N ARG A 102 -0.02 -20.41 -5.47
CA ARG A 102 0.26 -21.17 -4.25
C ARG A 102 0.80 -22.57 -4.54
N LYS A 103 0.21 -23.31 -5.49
CA LYS A 103 0.65 -24.68 -5.81
C LYS A 103 2.07 -24.67 -6.37
N THR A 104 2.31 -23.81 -7.35
CA THR A 104 3.63 -23.68 -8.00
C THR A 104 4.69 -23.21 -7.01
N LEU A 105 4.45 -22.13 -6.25
CA LEU A 105 5.42 -21.61 -5.29
C LEU A 105 5.65 -22.58 -4.14
N SER A 106 4.62 -23.28 -3.65
CA SER A 106 4.80 -24.31 -2.63
C SER A 106 5.65 -25.47 -3.12
N HIS A 107 5.59 -25.82 -4.41
CA HIS A 107 6.48 -26.82 -5.02
C HIS A 107 7.93 -26.30 -5.13
N VAL A 108 8.13 -25.02 -5.46
CA VAL A 108 9.47 -24.42 -5.61
C VAL A 108 10.18 -24.24 -4.27
N VAL A 109 9.51 -23.69 -3.25
CA VAL A 109 10.16 -23.33 -1.96
C VAL A 109 9.77 -24.24 -0.79
N GLY A 110 8.80 -25.13 -0.97
CA GLY A 110 8.21 -25.94 0.10
C GLY A 110 6.98 -25.27 0.75
N PRO A 111 5.95 -26.04 1.13
CA PRO A 111 4.66 -25.50 1.58
C PRO A 111 4.75 -24.68 2.88
N ILE A 112 5.56 -25.13 3.84
CA ILE A 112 5.76 -24.42 5.12
C ILE A 112 6.43 -23.07 4.87
N ARG A 113 7.53 -23.05 4.08
CA ARG A 113 8.24 -21.81 3.76
C ARG A 113 7.36 -20.84 3.00
N PHE A 114 6.53 -21.33 2.08
CA PHE A 114 5.55 -20.51 1.39
C PHE A 114 4.54 -19.87 2.36
N ILE A 115 3.90 -20.66 3.23
CA ILE A 115 2.91 -20.15 4.18
C ILE A 115 3.54 -19.15 5.16
N CYS A 116 4.70 -19.47 5.74
CA CYS A 116 5.42 -18.58 6.64
C CYS A 116 5.85 -17.30 5.93
N GLY A 117 6.32 -17.39 4.68
CA GLY A 117 6.73 -16.24 3.87
C GLY A 117 5.55 -15.32 3.54
N VAL A 118 4.42 -15.86 3.10
CA VAL A 118 3.22 -15.04 2.86
C VAL A 118 2.73 -14.41 4.16
N SER A 119 2.68 -15.17 5.25
CA SER A 119 2.22 -14.66 6.54
C SER A 119 3.13 -13.57 7.12
N SER A 120 4.45 -13.69 6.94
CA SER A 120 5.40 -12.69 7.43
C SER A 120 5.26 -11.35 6.70
N THR A 121 4.79 -11.33 5.45
CA THR A 121 4.53 -10.05 4.76
C THR A 121 3.46 -9.21 5.45
N ALA A 122 2.54 -9.81 6.21
CA ALA A 122 1.55 -9.06 6.99
C ALA A 122 2.20 -8.14 8.03
N LEU A 123 3.42 -8.45 8.49
CA LEU A 123 4.18 -7.60 9.41
C LEU A 123 4.58 -6.25 8.79
N ALA A 124 4.54 -6.12 7.46
CA ALA A 124 4.81 -4.85 6.78
C ALA A 124 3.56 -3.94 6.68
N ILE A 125 2.35 -4.44 7.00
CA ILE A 125 1.12 -3.65 6.95
C ILE A 125 1.23 -2.37 7.80
N PRO A 126 1.70 -2.40 9.07
CA PRO A 126 1.89 -1.18 9.85
C PRO A 126 2.82 -0.17 9.18
N CYS A 127 3.90 -0.61 8.53
CA CYS A 127 4.83 0.27 7.82
C CYS A 127 4.13 1.01 6.66
N PHE A 128 3.34 0.28 5.85
CA PHE A 128 2.58 0.89 4.75
C PHE A 128 1.46 1.81 5.25
N LEU A 129 0.82 1.50 6.38
CA LEU A 129 -0.15 2.38 7.02
C LEU A 129 0.49 3.70 7.48
N VAL A 130 1.68 3.66 8.08
CA VAL A 130 2.43 4.86 8.46
C VAL A 130 2.80 5.69 7.22
N LEU A 131 3.29 5.05 6.16
CA LEU A 131 3.54 5.73 4.88
C LEU A 131 2.26 6.38 4.35
N ARG A 132 1.13 5.67 4.37
CA ARG A 132 -0.16 6.19 3.91
C ARG A 132 -0.62 7.40 4.73
N VAL A 133 -0.48 7.36 6.05
CA VAL A 133 -0.76 8.51 6.93
C VAL A 133 0.11 9.70 6.55
N GLY A 134 1.41 9.50 6.32
CA GLY A 134 2.31 10.56 5.85
C GLY A 134 1.86 11.16 4.51
N GLN A 135 1.45 10.33 3.55
CA GLN A 135 0.94 10.79 2.25
C GLN A 135 -0.35 11.61 2.38
N LEU A 136 -1.21 11.30 3.34
CA LEU A 136 -2.49 11.98 3.56
C LEU A 136 -2.37 13.24 4.43
N THR A 137 -1.33 13.34 5.27
CA THR A 137 -1.20 14.42 6.25
C THR A 137 -0.02 15.34 5.99
N VAL A 138 1.16 14.79 5.67
CA VAL A 138 2.40 15.57 5.50
C VAL A 138 2.50 16.14 4.10
N TYR A 139 2.28 15.32 3.06
CA TYR A 139 2.47 15.79 1.68
C TYR A 139 1.52 16.94 1.27
N PRO A 140 0.22 16.96 1.67
CA PRO A 140 -0.63 18.12 1.41
C PRO A 140 -0.13 19.41 2.06
N LEU A 141 0.54 19.35 3.20
CA LEU A 141 1.19 20.52 3.81
C LEU A 141 2.35 21.01 2.94
N LEU A 142 3.15 20.11 2.38
CA LEU A 142 4.20 20.47 1.41
C LEU A 142 3.59 21.09 0.14
N GLY A 143 2.46 20.57 -0.34
CA GLY A 143 1.67 21.17 -1.42
C GLY A 143 1.24 22.60 -1.10
N PHE A 144 0.75 22.84 0.11
CA PHE A 144 0.30 24.16 0.56
C PHE A 144 1.45 25.17 0.72
N PHE A 145 2.53 24.79 1.39
CA PHE A 145 3.64 25.71 1.69
C PHE A 145 4.65 25.86 0.56
N LEU A 146 4.96 24.78 -0.15
CA LEU A 146 6.03 24.72 -1.15
C LEU A 146 5.51 24.59 -2.58
N LYS A 147 4.19 24.62 -2.79
CA LYS A 147 3.55 24.43 -4.10
C LYS A 147 3.95 23.11 -4.77
N PHE A 148 4.09 22.04 -4.01
CA PHE A 148 4.30 20.70 -4.59
C PHE A 148 3.07 20.24 -5.38
N PRO A 149 3.25 19.44 -6.45
CA PRO A 149 2.15 19.00 -7.30
C PRO A 149 1.17 18.10 -6.54
N PRO A 150 -0.15 18.29 -6.69
CA PRO A 150 -1.13 17.37 -6.13
C PRO A 150 -1.17 16.08 -6.95
N TYR A 151 -1.16 14.93 -6.26
CA TYR A 151 -1.29 13.62 -6.91
C TYR A 151 -2.70 13.06 -6.78
N LYS A 152 -3.26 12.61 -7.91
CA LYS A 152 -4.52 11.86 -7.97
C LYS A 152 -4.33 10.46 -7.38
N GLN A 153 -4.51 10.34 -6.07
CA GLN A 153 -4.24 9.14 -5.27
C GLN A 153 -4.77 7.84 -5.89
N GLY A 154 -5.99 7.84 -6.44
CA GLY A 154 -6.61 6.65 -7.04
C GLY A 154 -6.04 6.19 -8.39
N GLU A 155 -5.08 6.93 -8.96
CA GLU A 155 -4.25 6.50 -10.11
C GLU A 155 -3.02 5.69 -9.65
N TRP A 156 -2.62 5.85 -8.38
CA TRP A 156 -1.45 5.18 -7.79
C TRP A 156 -1.86 3.99 -6.92
N ILE A 157 -2.89 4.20 -6.08
CA ILE A 157 -3.35 3.22 -5.11
C ILE A 157 -4.71 2.71 -5.56
N ARG A 158 -4.68 1.55 -6.23
CA ARG A 158 -5.84 0.84 -6.74
C ARG A 158 -5.62 -0.66 -6.62
N ILE A 159 -6.68 -1.40 -6.36
CA ILE A 159 -6.72 -2.85 -6.48
C ILE A 159 -7.56 -3.25 -7.69
N SER A 160 -6.98 -4.06 -8.56
CA SER A 160 -7.61 -4.54 -9.79
C SER A 160 -7.47 -6.04 -9.97
N ARG A 161 -6.58 -6.70 -9.23
CA ARG A 161 -6.30 -8.13 -9.34
C ARG A 161 -7.49 -9.03 -9.00
N GLN A 162 -8.51 -8.54 -8.30
CA GLN A 162 -9.80 -9.25 -8.14
C GLN A 162 -10.52 -9.51 -9.46
N LYS A 163 -10.14 -8.82 -10.54
CA LYS A 163 -10.70 -9.01 -11.89
C LYS A 163 -9.92 -10.08 -12.69
N PHE A 164 -8.78 -10.56 -12.19
CA PHE A 164 -7.99 -11.58 -12.87
C PHE A 164 -8.64 -12.96 -12.67
N GLU A 165 -8.95 -13.63 -13.78
CA GLU A 165 -9.61 -14.92 -13.75
C GLU A 165 -8.71 -16.00 -13.13
N GLY A 166 -9.26 -16.75 -12.17
CA GLY A 166 -8.54 -17.83 -11.50
C GLY A 166 -7.78 -17.44 -10.24
N LEU A 167 -7.67 -16.15 -9.90
CA LEU A 167 -7.19 -15.74 -8.56
C LEU A 167 -8.28 -16.01 -7.52
N VAL A 168 -8.01 -16.96 -6.62
CA VAL A 168 -8.96 -17.38 -5.59
C VAL A 168 -8.29 -17.62 -4.25
N GLY A 169 -9.02 -17.39 -3.17
CA GLY A 169 -8.57 -17.70 -1.82
C GLY A 169 -7.29 -16.97 -1.45
N LEU A 170 -6.28 -17.70 -0.97
CA LEU A 170 -5.02 -17.10 -0.51
C LEU A 170 -4.25 -16.39 -1.63
N ASP A 171 -4.30 -16.92 -2.87
CA ASP A 171 -3.65 -16.28 -4.02
C ASP A 171 -4.24 -14.89 -4.28
N LEU A 172 -5.58 -14.80 -4.24
CA LEU A 172 -6.29 -13.52 -4.39
C LEU A 172 -5.91 -12.54 -3.28
N MET A 173 -5.97 -12.97 -2.01
CA MET A 173 -5.71 -12.08 -0.87
C MET A 173 -4.27 -11.56 -0.88
N ALA A 174 -3.29 -12.43 -1.12
CA ALA A 174 -1.89 -12.02 -1.25
C ALA A 174 -1.69 -11.07 -2.43
N CYS A 175 -2.34 -11.34 -3.57
CA CYS A 175 -2.25 -10.47 -4.74
C CYS A 175 -2.82 -9.07 -4.49
N LEU A 176 -3.97 -8.94 -3.80
CA LEU A 176 -4.59 -7.66 -3.45
C LEU A 176 -3.71 -6.87 -2.47
N TYR A 177 -3.18 -7.53 -1.45
CA TYR A 177 -2.22 -6.93 -0.52
C TYR A 177 -1.00 -6.37 -1.27
N CYS A 178 -0.37 -7.18 -2.12
CA CYS A 178 0.82 -6.76 -2.85
C CYS A 178 0.55 -5.59 -3.81
N GLU A 179 -0.64 -5.53 -4.42
CA GLU A 179 -1.03 -4.43 -5.30
C GLU A 179 -1.23 -3.13 -4.52
N TRP A 180 -1.93 -3.19 -3.38
CA TRP A 180 -2.09 -2.05 -2.48
C TRP A 180 -0.74 -1.54 -1.95
N ALA A 181 0.09 -2.45 -1.41
CA ALA A 181 1.40 -2.10 -0.86
C ALA A 181 2.33 -1.49 -1.92
N ALA A 182 2.35 -2.05 -3.12
CA ALA A 182 3.11 -1.50 -4.24
C ALA A 182 2.62 -0.10 -4.63
N GLY A 183 1.30 0.12 -4.70
CA GLY A 183 0.73 1.44 -4.99
C GLY A 183 1.07 2.49 -3.93
N VAL A 184 0.98 2.12 -2.64
CA VAL A 184 1.39 2.99 -1.52
C VAL A 184 2.87 3.33 -1.63
N TYR A 185 3.73 2.34 -1.86
CA TYR A 185 5.18 2.56 -2.00
C TYR A 185 5.49 3.46 -3.21
N ALA A 186 4.91 3.18 -4.38
CA ALA A 186 5.15 3.94 -5.60
C ALA A 186 4.75 5.41 -5.45
N LEU A 187 3.59 5.70 -4.85
CA LEU A 187 3.18 7.07 -4.56
C LEU A 187 4.13 7.75 -3.57
N GLY A 188 4.59 7.02 -2.55
CA GLY A 188 5.56 7.53 -1.58
C GLY A 188 6.88 7.89 -2.24
N GLY A 189 7.38 7.02 -3.12
CA GLY A 189 8.57 7.26 -3.93
C GLY A 189 8.43 8.49 -4.82
N GLU A 190 7.29 8.68 -5.47
CA GLU A 190 7.02 9.89 -6.27
C GLU A 190 7.03 11.17 -5.43
N MET A 191 6.42 11.13 -4.25
CA MET A 191 6.42 12.26 -3.31
C MET A 191 7.82 12.58 -2.79
N VAL A 192 8.61 11.56 -2.45
CA VAL A 192 10.01 11.72 -2.00
C VAL A 192 10.89 12.23 -3.13
N ARG A 193 10.71 11.73 -4.36
CA ARG A 193 11.38 12.25 -5.56
C ARG A 193 11.16 13.74 -5.71
N ASN A 194 9.90 14.20 -5.54
CA ASN A 194 9.60 15.63 -5.55
C ASN A 194 10.35 16.40 -4.45
N ASN A 195 10.36 15.85 -3.25
CA ASN A 195 11.03 16.45 -2.10
C ASN A 195 12.55 16.57 -2.31
N GLU A 196 13.24 15.50 -2.66
CA GLU A 196 14.69 15.49 -2.82
C GLU A 196 15.14 16.41 -3.96
N SER A 197 14.44 16.37 -5.10
CA SER A 197 14.75 17.22 -6.25
C SER A 197 14.56 18.71 -5.96
N PHE A 198 13.66 19.05 -5.02
CA PHE A 198 13.40 20.43 -4.61
C PHE A 198 14.35 20.90 -3.50
N TRP A 199 14.57 20.05 -2.49
CA TRP A 199 15.27 20.42 -1.26
C TRP A 199 16.78 20.24 -1.34
N CYS A 200 17.25 19.17 -1.98
CA CYS A 200 18.66 18.77 -1.94
C CYS A 200 19.09 18.07 -3.24
N PRO A 201 19.25 18.81 -4.36
CA PRO A 201 19.68 18.22 -5.63
C PRO A 201 21.20 17.98 -5.66
N ILE A 202 21.71 17.29 -4.65
CA ILE A 202 23.11 16.91 -4.46
C ILE A 202 23.18 15.38 -4.48
N ARG A 203 24.08 14.82 -5.26
CA ARG A 203 24.27 13.36 -5.31
C ARG A 203 24.77 12.84 -3.97
N PHE A 204 24.35 11.63 -3.62
CA PHE A 204 24.81 10.96 -2.42
C PHE A 204 26.30 10.63 -2.51
N TYR A 205 27.01 10.77 -1.38
CA TYR A 205 28.46 10.47 -1.29
C TYR A 205 28.83 9.06 -1.72
N ASN A 206 27.95 8.08 -1.46
CA ASN A 206 28.17 6.70 -1.85
C ASN A 206 27.60 6.44 -3.25
N GLN A 207 28.48 6.17 -4.22
CA GLN A 207 28.08 5.89 -5.60
C GLN A 207 27.13 4.69 -5.70
N LYS A 208 27.31 3.65 -4.88
CA LYS A 208 26.41 2.49 -4.87
C LYS A 208 25.00 2.88 -4.40
N HIS A 209 24.90 3.84 -3.48
CA HIS A 209 23.61 4.37 -3.06
C HIS A 209 22.92 5.11 -4.23
N CYS A 210 23.63 5.96 -4.97
CA CYS A 210 23.12 6.57 -6.20
C CYS A 210 22.65 5.54 -7.23
N GLU A 211 23.42 4.46 -7.44
CA GLU A 211 23.04 3.38 -8.37
C GLU A 211 21.75 2.66 -7.96
N ASN A 212 21.54 2.43 -6.67
CA ASN A 212 20.34 1.79 -6.15
C ASN A 212 19.13 2.72 -6.28
N CYS A 213 19.33 4.03 -6.15
CA CYS A 213 18.29 5.06 -6.19
C CYS A 213 17.94 5.51 -7.62
N LYS A 214 18.72 5.21 -8.66
CA LYS A 214 18.51 5.75 -10.03
C LYS A 214 17.15 5.46 -10.65
N ILE A 215 16.47 4.38 -10.25
CA ILE A 215 15.12 4.06 -10.73
C ILE A 215 14.10 5.02 -10.10
N ASP A 216 14.26 5.28 -8.80
CA ASP A 216 13.39 6.16 -8.03
C ASP A 216 13.73 7.64 -8.22
N PHE A 217 14.94 7.99 -8.69
CA PHE A 217 15.38 9.37 -8.91
C PHE A 217 16.09 9.49 -10.28
N PRO A 218 15.33 9.49 -11.39
CA PRO A 218 15.91 9.48 -12.74
C PRO A 218 16.66 10.78 -13.09
N ASP A 219 16.43 11.86 -12.34
CA ASP A 219 17.09 13.14 -12.45
C ASP A 219 18.38 13.26 -11.63
N LEU A 220 18.82 12.19 -10.93
CA LEU A 220 20.13 12.11 -10.26
C LEU A 220 21.30 12.54 -11.16
N LYS A 221 21.20 12.30 -12.47
CA LYS A 221 22.21 12.73 -13.45
C LYS A 221 22.33 14.26 -13.57
N GLU A 222 21.28 14.99 -13.23
CA GLU A 222 21.22 16.46 -13.25
C GLU A 222 21.58 17.08 -11.90
N TRP A 223 21.60 16.27 -10.83
CA TRP A 223 22.01 16.71 -9.50
C TRP A 223 23.51 16.99 -9.46
N ILE A 224 23.88 17.92 -8.58
CA ILE A 224 25.26 18.37 -8.39
C ILE A 224 26.09 17.20 -7.84
N PRO A 225 27.28 16.91 -8.42
CA PRO A 225 28.14 15.85 -7.91
C PRO A 225 28.72 16.22 -6.53
N ILE A 226 29.30 15.23 -5.86
CA ILE A 226 29.75 15.34 -4.47
C ILE A 226 30.92 16.32 -4.26
N ASP A 227 31.66 16.60 -5.33
CA ASP A 227 32.76 17.55 -5.44
C ASP A 227 32.31 18.93 -5.92
N GLY A 228 31.00 19.11 -6.15
CA GLY A 228 30.40 20.39 -6.48
C GLY A 228 30.29 21.34 -5.29
N SER A 229 29.90 22.56 -5.58
CA SER A 229 29.84 23.69 -4.66
C SER A 229 28.41 24.16 -4.39
N MET A 230 28.20 24.85 -3.26
CA MET A 230 26.89 25.45 -2.95
C MET A 230 26.46 26.52 -3.96
N ALA A 231 27.40 27.17 -4.66
CA ALA A 231 27.08 28.10 -5.73
C ALA A 231 26.44 27.39 -6.94
N GLU A 232 26.91 26.17 -7.26
CA GLU A 232 26.31 25.35 -8.31
C GLU A 232 24.93 24.84 -7.90
N VAL A 233 24.74 24.47 -6.63
CA VAL A 233 23.43 24.10 -6.08
C VAL A 233 22.45 25.26 -6.18
N GLU A 234 22.84 26.47 -5.75
CA GLU A 234 22.02 27.67 -5.84
C GLU A 234 21.65 28.00 -7.29
N SER A 235 22.62 27.92 -8.21
CA SER A 235 22.41 28.14 -9.64
C SER A 235 21.41 27.13 -10.22
N LEU A 236 21.56 25.84 -9.89
CA LEU A 236 20.65 24.79 -10.32
C LEU A 236 19.23 25.03 -9.79
N LEU A 237 19.07 25.37 -8.51
CA LEU A 237 17.77 25.64 -7.90
C LEU A 237 17.10 26.86 -8.55
N LYS A 238 17.80 27.98 -8.74
CA LYS A 238 17.26 29.16 -9.43
C LYS A 238 16.83 28.84 -10.86
N LYS A 239 17.59 28.00 -11.55
CA LYS A 239 17.28 27.54 -12.91
C LYS A 239 16.03 26.65 -12.92
N LYS A 240 15.91 25.70 -11.99
CA LYS A 240 14.84 24.69 -11.97
C LYS A 240 13.55 25.15 -11.30
N TYR A 241 13.62 26.18 -10.44
CA TYR A 241 12.51 26.75 -9.70
C TYR A 241 12.52 28.29 -9.76
N PRO A 242 12.19 28.90 -10.92
CA PRO A 242 12.08 30.35 -11.04
C PRO A 242 11.00 30.91 -10.12
N LYS A 243 11.25 32.09 -9.53
CA LYS A 243 10.37 32.75 -8.55
C LYS A 243 8.95 33.01 -9.07
N ASP A 244 8.83 33.33 -10.35
CA ASP A 244 7.56 33.75 -10.97
C ASP A 244 6.86 32.63 -11.75
N THR A 245 7.25 31.37 -11.51
CA THR A 245 6.59 30.21 -12.11
C THR A 245 5.15 30.12 -11.59
N LYS A 246 4.17 30.18 -12.51
CA LYS A 246 2.74 30.07 -12.19
C LYS A 246 2.28 28.65 -11.83
N GLY A 247 3.17 27.65 -11.96
CA GLY A 247 2.89 26.23 -11.75
C GLY A 247 3.38 25.66 -10.41
N PHE A 248 3.40 24.33 -10.34
CA PHE A 248 3.90 23.58 -9.19
C PHE A 248 5.43 23.43 -9.23
N ASN A 249 6.03 23.31 -8.04
CA ASN A 249 7.43 22.98 -7.85
C ASN A 249 7.62 21.45 -7.94
N SER A 250 7.39 20.90 -9.13
CA SER A 250 7.48 19.46 -9.39
C SER A 250 8.95 19.01 -9.53
N TRP A 251 9.32 17.73 -9.50
CA TRP A 251 10.71 17.33 -9.79
C TRP A 251 11.07 17.47 -11.29
N TYR A 252 12.35 17.44 -11.65
CA TYR A 252 12.85 17.97 -12.93
C TYR A 252 12.27 17.33 -14.20
N GLY A 253 11.95 16.05 -14.17
CA GLY A 253 11.35 15.31 -15.30
C GLY A 253 9.86 15.05 -15.14
N HIS A 254 9.20 15.69 -14.17
CA HIS A 254 7.77 15.49 -13.94
C HIS A 254 6.94 15.94 -15.15
N SER A 255 5.85 15.22 -15.43
CA SER A 255 5.06 15.38 -16.66
C SER A 255 4.32 16.72 -16.78
N ASP A 256 4.14 17.43 -15.67
CA ASP A 256 3.53 18.77 -15.61
C ASP A 256 4.51 19.92 -15.90
N ARG A 257 5.82 19.64 -15.94
CA ARG A 257 6.86 20.59 -16.33
C ARG A 257 7.06 20.68 -17.83
N LYS A 258 6.21 20.02 -18.63
CA LYS A 258 6.32 20.08 -20.08
C LYS A 258 6.10 21.51 -20.57
N ASP A 259 7.16 22.04 -21.19
CA ASP A 259 7.14 23.18 -22.11
C ASP A 259 6.19 22.92 -23.29
#